data_AF-A0A6L3ELC5-F1
#
_entry.id   AF-A0A6L3ELC5-F1
#
_cell.length_a   1.000
_cell.length_b   1.000
_cell.length_c   1.000
_cell.angle_alpha   90.00
_cell.angle_beta   90.00
_cell.angle_gamma   90.00
#
_symmetry.space_group_name_H-M   'P 1'
#
loop_
_entity.id
_entity.type
_entity.pdbx_description
1 polymer ?
#
loop_
_entity_poly.entity_id
_entity_poly.type
_entity_poly.pdbx_seq_one_letter_code
_entity_poly.pdbx_strand_id
1 'polypeptide(L)' 'VYRETYDVLKPDFGHWVIFDHCLPFDVSRAYDEAGGIRDPRIWTAERDALMWESLERGQP' A
#
# COMPACT_ATOMS: atom_id res chain seq x y z
N VAL A 1 2.39 5.84 8.44
CA VAL A 1 2.70 4.48 7.95
C VAL A 1 3.04 4.42 6.47
N TYR A 2 2.13 4.58 5.48
CA TYR A 2 2.52 4.46 4.06
C TYR A 2 3.73 5.32 3.68
N ARG A 3 3.73 6.61 4.04
CA ARG A 3 4.84 7.53 3.76
C ARG A 3 6.15 7.11 4.43
N GLU A 4 6.09 6.71 5.69
CA GLU A 4 7.27 6.24 6.43
C GLU A 4 7.83 4.96 5.79
N THR A 5 6.95 4.02 5.43
CA THR A 5 7.35 2.81 4.69
C THR A 5 8.00 3.14 3.35
N TYR A 6 7.42 4.10 2.61
CA TYR A 6 7.97 4.58 1.35
C TYR A 6 9.39 5.15 1.54
N ASP A 7 9.58 6.05 2.51
CA ASP A 7 10.86 6.70 2.77
C ASP A 7 11.95 5.71 3.19
N VAL A 8 11.58 4.67 3.95
CA VAL A 8 12.51 3.62 4.39
C VAL A 8 12.87 2.66 3.25
N LEU A 9 11.91 2.28 2.40
CA LEU A 9 12.12 1.26 1.37
C LEU A 9 12.64 1.83 0.04
N LYS A 10 12.37 3.11 -0.26
CA LYS A 10 12.79 3.75 -1.51
C LYS A 10 14.31 3.71 -1.77
N PRO A 11 15.20 3.91 -0.79
CA PRO A 11 16.64 3.85 -1.02
C PRO A 11 17.09 2.49 -1.59
N ASP A 12 16.52 1.40 -1.09
CA ASP A 12 16.93 0.04 -1.45
C ASP A 12 16.15 -0.50 -2.64
N PHE A 13 14.85 -0.18 -2.76
CA PHE A 13 13.95 -0.82 -3.73
C PHE A 13 13.36 0.14 -4.77
N GLY A 14 13.54 1.45 -4.60
CA GLY A 14 12.94 2.47 -5.48
C GLY A 14 13.43 2.45 -6.93
N HIS A 15 14.49 1.69 -7.23
CA HIS A 15 15.00 1.49 -8.58
C HIS A 15 14.20 0.45 -9.39
N TRP A 16 13.35 -0.34 -8.74
CA TRP A 16 12.49 -1.32 -9.41
C TRP A 16 11.35 -0.61 -10.14
N VAL A 17 11.16 -0.97 -11.41
CA VAL A 17 10.20 -0.33 -12.34
C VAL A 17 8.74 -0.33 -11.88
N ILE A 18 8.39 -1.21 -10.95
CA ILE A 18 7.03 -1.35 -10.40
C ILE A 18 6.92 -0.91 -8.94
N PHE A 19 7.99 -0.38 -8.33
CA PHE A 19 8.03 -0.06 -6.90
C PHE A 19 6.89 0.87 -6.46
N ASP A 20 6.77 2.04 -7.09
CA ASP A 20 5.75 3.04 -6.72
C ASP A 20 4.33 2.50 -6.93
N HIS A 21 4.14 1.62 -7.93
CA HIS A 21 2.84 1.04 -8.23
C HIS A 21 2.47 -0.08 -7.27
N CYS A 22 3.40 -0.96 -6.90
CA CYS A 22 3.14 -2.12 -6.06
C CYS A 22 3.09 -1.78 -4.56
N LEU A 23 3.87 -0.79 -4.11
CA LEU A 23 3.99 -0.50 -2.68
C LEU A 23 2.64 -0.24 -1.97
N PRO A 24 1.68 0.51 -2.52
CA PRO A 24 0.37 0.68 -1.88
C PRO A 24 -0.38 -0.63 -1.63
N PHE A 25 -0.27 -1.59 -2.55
CA PHE A 25 -0.91 -2.90 -2.43
C PHE A 25 -0.22 -3.75 -1.38
N ASP A 26 1.12 -3.76 -1.37
CA ASP A 26 1.93 -4.49 -0.39
C ASP A 26 1.68 -3.98 1.03
N VAL A 27 1.64 -2.65 1.21
CA VAL A 27 1.31 -2.01 2.50
C VAL A 27 -0.11 -2.37 2.92
N SER A 28 -1.09 -2.32 2.01
CA SER A 28 -2.48 -2.71 2.29
C SER A 28 -2.57 -4.17 2.73
N ARG A 29 -1.81 -5.08 2.09
CA ARG A 29 -1.75 -6.49 2.45
C ARG A 29 -1.11 -6.70 3.82
N ALA A 30 0.01 -6.02 4.10
CA ALA A 30 0.68 -6.10 5.39
C ALA A 30 -0.24 -5.66 6.54
N TYR A 31 -1.08 -4.65 6.31
CA TYR A 31 -2.11 -4.22 7.27
C TYR A 31 -3.20 -5.27 7.50
N ASP A 32 -3.72 -5.88 6.42
CA ASP A 32 -4.69 -6.98 6.54
C ASP A 32 -4.10 -8.12 7.40
N GLU A 33 -2.86 -8.53 7.11
CA GLU A 33 -2.17 -9.60 7.85
C GLU A 33 -1.93 -9.24 9.33
N ALA A 34 -1.45 -8.03 9.61
CA ALA A 34 -1.26 -7.54 10.97
C ALA A 34 -2.58 -7.43 11.76
N GLY A 35 -3.70 -7.18 11.06
CA GLY A 35 -5.05 -7.17 11.61
C GLY A 35 -5.67 -8.56 11.81
N GLY A 36 -4.93 -9.65 11.55
CA GLY A 36 -5.41 -11.02 11.72
C GLY A 36 -6.15 -11.59 10.50
N ILE A 37 -6.18 -10.88 9.38
CA ILE A 37 -6.80 -11.34 8.13
C ILE A 37 -5.79 -12.22 7.39
N ARG A 38 -5.77 -13.50 7.79
CA ARG A 38 -4.84 -14.51 7.25
C ARG A 38 -4.97 -14.66 5.74
N ASP A 39 -6.18 -14.89 5.24
CA ASP A 39 -6.41 -15.14 3.82
C ASP A 39 -6.58 -13.83 3.03
N PRO A 40 -6.14 -13.77 1.77
CA PRO A 40 -6.36 -12.61 0.92
C PRO A 40 -7.84 -12.28 0.78
N ARG A 41 -8.17 -11.00 0.95
CA ARG A 41 -9.49 -10.48 0.62
C ARG A 41 -9.57 -10.19 -0.86
N ILE A 42 -10.77 -10.36 -1.42
CA ILE A 42 -11.04 -9.96 -2.80
C ILE A 42 -10.74 -8.46 -2.95
N TRP A 43 -9.96 -8.12 -3.98
CA TRP A 43 -9.72 -6.75 -4.36
C TRP A 43 -10.93 -6.23 -5.15
N THR A 44 -11.79 -5.47 -4.48
CA THR A 44 -13.00 -4.90 -5.10
C THR A 44 -12.70 -3.52 -5.69
N ALA A 45 -13.50 -3.10 -6.66
CA ALA A 45 -13.40 -1.76 -7.26
C ALA A 45 -13.55 -0.64 -6.20
N GLU A 46 -14.42 -0.86 -5.20
CA GLU A 46 -14.58 0.07 -4.08
C GLU A 46 -13.31 0.20 -3.23
N ARG A 47 -12.65 -0.93 -2.92
CA ARG A 47 -11.39 -0.93 -2.16
C ARG A 47 -10.27 -0.22 -2.93
N ASP A 48 -10.19 -0.45 -4.23
CA ASP A 48 -9.22 0.20 -5.11
C ASP A 48 -9.40 1.73 -5.09
N ALA A 49 -10.64 2.20 -5.28
CA ALA A 49 -10.97 3.63 -5.24
C ALA A 49 -10.62 4.26 -3.88
N LEU A 50 -10.96 3.59 -2.78
CA LEU A 50 -10.65 4.07 -1.42
C LEU A 50 -9.14 4.16 -1.16
N MET A 51 -8.37 3.18 -1.65
CA MET A 51 -6.91 3.18 -1.51
C MET A 51 -6.31 4.39 -2.25
N TRP A 52 -6.66 4.59 -3.51
CA TRP A 52 -6.16 5.72 -4.31
C TRP A 52 -6.61 7.07 -3.77
N GLU A 53 -7.88 7.19 -3.35
CA GLU A 53 -8.40 8.39 -2.70
C GLU A 53 -7.58 8.76 -1.45
N SER A 54 -7.19 7.76 -0.65
CA SER A 54 -6.38 7.96 0.56
C SER A 54 -4.95 8.44 0.24
N LEU A 55 -4.39 8.04 -0.89
CA LEU A 55 -3.06 8.47 -1.35
C LEU A 55 -3.10 9.88 -1.93
N GLU A 56 -4.09 10.19 -2.77
CA GLU A 56 -4.23 11.49 -3.43
C GLU A 56 -4.61 12.61 -2.45
N ARG A 57 -5.45 12.31 -1.45
CA ARG A 57 -5.93 13.32 -0.50
C ARG A 57 -4.97 13.61 0.63
N GLY A 58 -3.79 12.97 0.65
CA GLY A 58 -2.70 13.27 1.58
C GLY A 58 -3.20 13.58 2.98
N GLN A 59 -3.67 12.56 3.70
CA GLN A 59 -4.11 12.72 5.09
C GLN A 59 -3.08 13.56 5.86
N PRO A 60 -3.48 14.62 6.59
CA PRO A 60 -2.57 15.58 7.20
C PRO A 60 -1.55 14.93 8.14
#